data_AF-A0AB73R773-F1
#
_entry.id   AF-A0AB73R773-F1
#
_cell.length_a   1.000
_cell.length_b   1.000
_cell.length_c   1.000
_cell.angle_alpha   90.00
_cell.angle_beta   90.00
_cell.angle_gamma   90.00
#
_symmetry.space_group_name_H-M   'P 1'
#
loop_
_entity.id
_entity.type
_entity.pdbx_description
1 polymer ?
#
loop_
_entity_poly.entity_id
_entity_poly.type
_entity_poly.pdbx_seq_one_letter_code
_entity_poly.pdbx_strand_id
1 'polypeptide(L)'
;MKKITYICALTALSFTLIGCTSTSVTDKASQVKQEHTKNTFQLNSANITDIGILQTTNHTTSKSQADNEEMIQSIVSAVQNGTPKTITLDQKKRESAHSTITVTYKDDAKKEFLVWVDNKEQITIAKDEKKDKVEGVTVNIKDAKMMKDFFKTLI
;
A
#
# COMPACT_ATOMS: atom_id res chain seq x y z
N MET A 1 -10.17 35.99 57.21
CA MET A 1 -9.37 37.18 56.87
C MET A 1 -8.05 36.73 56.23
N LYS A 2 -7.66 37.34 55.10
CA LYS A 2 -6.30 37.57 54.52
C LYS A 2 -5.32 36.37 54.45
N LYS A 3 -4.97 35.83 53.26
CA LYS A 3 -3.84 36.18 52.34
C LYS A 3 -2.47 36.15 53.08
N ILE A 4 -1.41 35.48 52.59
CA ILE A 4 -0.33 35.96 51.67
C ILE A 4 0.58 34.71 51.39
N THR A 5 0.76 34.21 50.16
CA THR A 5 1.81 34.48 49.14
C THR A 5 3.27 34.09 49.50
N TYR A 6 3.74 33.03 48.83
CA TYR A 6 5.05 32.82 48.14
C TYR A 6 6.38 32.93 48.90
N ILE A 7 7.24 31.91 48.74
CA ILE A 7 8.71 32.08 48.62
C ILE A 7 9.33 30.89 47.86
N CYS A 8 9.92 31.22 46.72
CA CYS A 8 10.91 30.44 45.97
C CYS A 8 12.25 30.38 46.71
N ALA A 9 13.04 29.32 46.49
CA ALA A 9 14.50 29.34 46.24
C ALA A 9 15.10 27.93 46.49
N LEU A 10 15.64 27.26 45.45
CA LEU A 10 17.10 27.06 45.19
C LEU A 10 17.73 26.02 46.16
N THR A 11 18.56 25.03 45.85
CA THR A 11 19.33 24.55 44.68
C THR A 11 20.12 23.32 45.16
N ALA A 12 20.52 22.42 44.25
CA ALA A 12 21.85 21.76 44.15
C ALA A 12 21.70 20.39 43.46
N LEU A 13 22.19 20.27 42.21
CA LEU A 13 23.48 19.65 41.88
C LEU A 13 23.50 18.15 42.24
N SER A 14 23.04 17.27 41.34
CA SER A 14 23.86 16.57 40.33
C SER A 14 24.81 15.52 40.91
N PHE A 15 24.57 14.25 40.55
CA PHE A 15 25.65 13.37 40.11
C PHE A 15 25.16 12.55 38.91
N THR A 16 25.66 12.97 37.75
CA THR A 16 25.67 12.22 36.50
C THR A 16 26.52 10.96 36.70
N LEU A 17 25.92 9.77 36.62
CA LEU A 17 26.69 8.55 36.41
C LEU A 17 27.12 8.50 34.94
N ILE A 18 28.29 9.08 34.69
CA ILE A 18 29.05 8.89 33.45
C ILE A 18 29.70 7.51 33.53
N GLY A 19 29.17 6.57 32.76
CA GLY A 19 29.86 5.35 32.33
C GLY A 19 30.27 5.49 30.86
N CYS A 20 31.31 6.29 30.61
CA CYS A 20 32.10 6.32 29.39
C CYS A 20 33.25 5.30 29.58
N THR A 21 33.78 4.49 28.66
CA THR A 21 33.74 4.41 27.19
C THR A 21 34.11 2.96 26.79
N SER A 22 33.73 2.51 25.59
CA SER A 22 34.71 2.07 24.57
C SER A 22 34.02 1.96 23.21
N THR A 23 34.56 2.72 22.27
CA THR A 23 34.24 2.78 20.84
C THR A 23 34.16 1.41 20.17
N SER A 24 33.07 1.17 19.42
CA SER A 24 33.16 0.50 18.12
C SER A 24 32.20 1.20 17.17
N VAL A 25 32.77 1.93 16.23
CA VAL A 25 32.07 2.40 15.04
C VAL A 25 31.64 1.15 14.28
N THR A 26 30.34 0.95 14.16
CA THR A 26 29.76 0.18 13.07
C THR A 26 28.46 0.88 12.74
N ASP A 27 28.46 1.58 11.62
CA ASP A 27 27.26 1.91 10.86
C ASP A 27 26.48 0.61 10.62
N LYS A 28 25.59 0.28 11.55
CA LYS A 28 24.40 -0.49 11.21
C LYS A 28 23.29 0.51 11.15
N ALA A 29 23.09 1.03 9.93
CA ALA A 29 21.79 1.51 9.49
C ALA A 29 20.74 0.64 10.15
N SER A 30 19.93 1.26 10.99
CA SER A 30 18.82 0.64 11.68
C SER A 30 18.02 -0.11 10.63
N GLN A 31 18.20 -1.43 10.56
CA GLN A 31 17.29 -2.30 9.84
C GLN A 31 15.98 -2.13 10.60
N VAL A 32 15.17 -1.19 10.12
CA VAL A 32 13.75 -1.16 10.37
C VAL A 32 13.30 -2.54 9.97
N LYS A 33 13.15 -3.40 10.98
CA LYS A 33 12.47 -4.66 10.90
C LYS A 33 11.07 -4.26 10.46
N GLN A 34 10.83 -4.28 9.14
CA GLN A 34 9.50 -4.18 8.60
C GLN A 34 8.77 -5.38 9.19
N GLU A 35 8.04 -5.15 10.28
CA GLU A 35 6.86 -5.96 10.55
C GLU A 35 6.08 -5.94 9.24
N HIS A 36 6.05 -7.08 8.56
CA HIS A 36 5.15 -7.35 7.46
C HIS A 36 3.74 -7.18 8.01
N THR A 37 3.30 -5.93 8.11
CA THR A 37 1.91 -5.58 8.32
C THR A 37 1.23 -6.08 7.07
N LYS A 38 0.47 -7.15 7.26
CA LYS A 38 -0.44 -7.76 6.29
C LYS A 38 -0.99 -6.69 5.35
N ASN A 39 -0.83 -6.88 4.04
CA ASN A 39 -1.24 -5.89 3.05
C ASN A 39 -2.63 -5.31 3.34
N THR A 40 -2.78 -4.00 3.21
CA THR A 40 -3.88 -3.23 3.82
C THR A 40 -5.26 -3.66 3.37
N PHE A 41 -5.40 -4.10 2.13
CA PHE A 41 -6.66 -4.60 1.61
C PHE A 41 -6.55 -6.09 1.31
N GLN A 42 -6.95 -6.89 2.29
CA GLN A 42 -7.00 -8.34 2.16
C GLN A 42 -8.11 -8.74 1.18
N LEU A 43 -7.70 -9.29 0.04
CA LEU A 43 -8.58 -9.98 -0.89
C LEU A 43 -8.65 -11.46 -0.49
N ASN A 44 -9.85 -12.03 -0.36
CA ASN A 44 -10.00 -13.47 -0.13
C ASN A 44 -10.40 -14.14 -1.44
N SER A 45 -9.48 -14.86 -2.09
CA SER A 45 -9.72 -15.53 -3.37
C SER A 45 -10.89 -16.49 -3.32
N ALA A 46 -11.12 -17.17 -2.19
CA ALA A 46 -12.24 -18.12 -2.04
C ALA A 46 -13.63 -17.47 -2.16
N ASN A 47 -13.71 -16.16 -1.98
CA ASN A 47 -14.96 -15.40 -2.06
C ASN A 47 -15.10 -14.60 -3.37
N ILE A 48 -14.10 -14.64 -4.25
CA ILE A 48 -14.07 -13.88 -5.51
C ILE A 48 -14.57 -14.77 -6.64
N THR A 49 -15.42 -14.22 -7.51
CA THR A 49 -15.89 -14.87 -8.73
C THR A 49 -15.09 -14.44 -9.94
N ASP A 50 -14.76 -13.16 -10.02
CA ASP A 50 -13.99 -12.59 -11.11
C ASP A 50 -13.19 -11.36 -10.70
N ILE A 51 -12.10 -11.13 -11.43
CA ILE A 51 -11.31 -9.90 -11.38
C ILE A 51 -11.26 -9.34 -12.80
N GLY A 52 -11.84 -8.17 -13.01
CA GLY A 52 -11.81 -7.43 -14.27
C GLY A 52 -10.84 -6.26 -14.21
N ILE A 53 -10.18 -5.97 -15.34
CA ILE A 53 -9.48 -4.70 -15.59
C ILE A 53 -10.22 -3.98 -16.70
N LEU A 54 -10.50 -2.70 -16.47
CA LEU A 54 -10.99 -1.78 -17.48
C LEU A 54 -10.01 -0.62 -17.65
N GLN A 55 -9.50 -0.48 -18.87
CA GLN A 55 -8.73 0.69 -19.29
C GLN A 55 -9.53 1.49 -20.28
N THR A 56 -9.58 2.81 -20.08
CA THR A 56 -10.18 3.75 -21.03
C THR A 56 -9.15 4.82 -21.38
N THR A 57 -8.64 4.80 -22.60
CA THR A 57 -7.71 5.83 -23.11
C THR A 57 -8.19 6.28 -24.47
N ASN A 58 -8.25 7.60 -24.71
CA ASN A 58 -8.50 8.23 -26.03
C ASN A 58 -9.38 7.41 -27.01
N HIS A 59 -10.66 7.24 -26.66
CA HIS A 59 -11.70 6.55 -27.46
C HIS A 59 -11.56 5.02 -27.60
N THR A 60 -10.54 4.39 -27.02
CA THR A 60 -10.44 2.93 -26.96
C THR A 60 -10.68 2.43 -25.54
N THR A 61 -11.31 1.26 -25.44
CA THR A 61 -11.55 0.57 -24.17
C THR A 61 -10.95 -0.83 -24.27
N SER A 62 -10.02 -1.13 -23.37
CA SER A 62 -9.41 -2.45 -23.25
C SER A 62 -9.92 -3.12 -21.98
N LYS A 63 -10.27 -4.40 -22.08
CA LYS A 63 -10.75 -5.20 -20.95
C LYS A 63 -9.96 -6.50 -20.84
N SER A 64 -9.55 -6.83 -19.63
CA SER A 64 -9.07 -8.16 -19.25
C SER A 64 -9.97 -8.72 -18.15
N GLN A 65 -10.15 -10.03 -18.08
CA GLN A 65 -10.93 -10.67 -17.02
C GLN A 65 -10.27 -11.99 -16.62
N ALA A 66 -10.25 -12.26 -15.32
CA ALA A 66 -9.82 -13.51 -14.72
C ALA A 66 -11.01 -14.08 -13.94
N ASP A 67 -11.52 -15.22 -14.37
CA ASP A 67 -12.69 -15.92 -13.81
C ASP A 67 -12.36 -17.36 -13.38
N ASN A 68 -11.18 -17.87 -13.72
CA ASN A 68 -10.69 -19.15 -13.25
C ASN A 68 -9.96 -19.00 -11.91
N GLU A 69 -10.13 -20.00 -11.05
CA GLU A 69 -9.63 -20.00 -9.67
C GLU A 69 -8.11 -19.83 -9.58
N GLU A 70 -7.35 -20.52 -10.44
CA GLU A 70 -5.88 -20.46 -10.46
C GLU A 70 -5.38 -19.03 -10.72
N MET A 71 -5.95 -18.35 -11.73
CA MET A 71 -5.57 -16.99 -12.08
C MET A 71 -6.00 -15.98 -11.02
N ILE A 72 -7.21 -16.13 -10.46
CA ILE A 72 -7.68 -15.30 -9.34
C ILE A 72 -6.74 -15.45 -8.13
N GLN A 73 -6.40 -16.69 -7.76
CA GLN A 73 -5.49 -16.96 -6.65
C GLN A 73 -4.11 -16.35 -6.89
N SER A 74 -3.59 -16.44 -8.12
CA SER A 74 -2.30 -15.85 -8.50
C SER A 74 -2.31 -14.32 -8.35
N ILE A 75 -3.35 -13.65 -8.87
CA ILE A 75 -3.51 -12.19 -8.75
C ILE A 75 -3.63 -11.77 -7.28
N VAL A 76 -4.51 -12.44 -6.52
CA VAL A 76 -4.71 -12.17 -5.09
C VAL A 76 -3.41 -12.35 -4.31
N SER A 77 -2.67 -13.43 -4.55
CA SER A 77 -1.40 -13.71 -3.88
C SER A 77 -0.38 -12.63 -4.19
N ALA A 78 -0.29 -12.16 -5.43
CA ALA A 78 0.65 -11.10 -5.79
C ALA A 78 0.29 -9.75 -5.16
N VAL A 79 -1.00 -9.40 -5.11
CA VAL A 79 -1.48 -8.20 -4.40
C VAL A 79 -1.17 -8.32 -2.91
N GLN A 80 -1.38 -9.48 -2.30
CA GLN A 80 -1.12 -9.71 -0.87
C GLN A 80 0.37 -9.78 -0.52
N ASN A 81 1.23 -10.16 -1.46
CA ASN A 81 2.70 -10.20 -1.29
C ASN A 81 3.40 -8.93 -1.80
N GLY A 82 2.66 -8.00 -2.40
CA GLY A 82 3.22 -6.75 -2.89
C GLY A 82 3.71 -5.82 -1.76
N THR A 83 4.43 -4.78 -2.13
CA THR A 83 4.99 -3.81 -1.18
C THR A 83 3.94 -2.75 -0.81
N PRO A 84 3.55 -2.61 0.47
CA PRO A 84 2.61 -1.58 0.90
C PRO A 84 3.11 -0.16 0.58
N LYS A 85 2.21 0.72 0.17
CA LYS A 85 2.52 2.10 -0.22
C LYS A 85 1.38 3.04 0.12
N THR A 86 1.65 4.10 0.87
CA THR A 86 0.67 5.18 1.06
C THR A 86 0.62 6.07 -0.18
N ILE A 87 -0.59 6.36 -0.66
CA ILE A 87 -0.83 7.22 -1.83
C ILE A 87 -1.66 8.42 -1.38
N THR A 88 -1.18 9.62 -1.70
CA THR A 88 -2.01 10.83 -1.64
C THR A 88 -2.95 10.81 -2.85
N LEU A 89 -4.24 10.67 -2.61
CA LEU A 89 -5.26 10.47 -3.65
C LEU A 89 -6.12 11.71 -3.87
N ASP A 90 -5.46 12.77 -4.34
CA ASP A 90 -6.13 13.99 -4.83
C ASP A 90 -6.83 13.74 -6.19
N GLN A 91 -7.63 14.71 -6.64
CA GLN A 91 -8.38 14.60 -7.90
C GLN A 91 -7.46 14.32 -9.10
N LYS A 92 -6.32 15.01 -9.17
CA LYS A 92 -5.35 14.85 -10.26
C LYS A 92 -4.77 13.44 -10.27
N LYS A 93 -4.48 12.88 -9.10
CA LYS A 93 -3.93 11.52 -8.96
C LYS A 93 -4.97 10.45 -9.33
N ARG A 94 -6.25 10.66 -9.00
CA ARG A 94 -7.36 9.79 -9.45
C ARG A 94 -7.50 9.80 -10.96
N GLU A 95 -7.54 10.98 -11.56
CA GLU A 95 -7.64 11.15 -13.02
C GLU A 95 -6.43 10.60 -13.76
N SER A 96 -5.26 10.53 -13.11
CA SER A 96 -4.05 9.93 -13.68
C SER A 96 -3.99 8.40 -13.54
N ALA A 97 -5.00 7.74 -12.97
CA ALA A 97 -5.06 6.28 -12.93
C ALA A 97 -5.14 5.76 -14.36
N HIS A 98 -4.33 4.74 -14.65
CA HIS A 98 -4.29 4.15 -15.98
C HIS A 98 -5.52 3.27 -16.21
N SER A 99 -6.06 2.66 -15.16
CA SER A 99 -7.17 1.71 -15.24
C SER A 99 -7.85 1.51 -13.90
N THR A 100 -9.01 0.86 -13.94
CA THR A 100 -9.75 0.38 -12.78
C THR A 100 -9.76 -1.14 -12.77
N ILE A 101 -9.43 -1.74 -11.63
CA ILE A 101 -9.70 -3.14 -11.33
C ILE A 101 -11.03 -3.24 -10.61
N THR A 102 -11.91 -4.12 -11.08
CA THR A 102 -13.14 -4.50 -10.37
C THR A 102 -13.00 -5.93 -9.88
N VAL A 103 -13.17 -6.14 -8.58
CA VAL A 103 -13.26 -7.45 -7.95
C VAL A 103 -14.73 -7.73 -7.66
N THR A 104 -15.27 -8.79 -8.24
CA THR A 104 -16.64 -9.26 -7.98
C THR A 104 -16.60 -10.45 -7.03
N TYR A 105 -17.46 -10.41 -6.01
CA TYR A 105 -17.58 -11.44 -4.99
C TYR A 105 -18.78 -12.35 -5.26
N LYS A 106 -18.81 -13.53 -4.61
CA LYS A 106 -19.89 -14.52 -4.74
C LYS A 106 -21.27 -14.02 -4.30
N ASP A 107 -21.34 -12.98 -3.49
CA ASP A 107 -22.55 -12.29 -3.07
C ASP A 107 -22.93 -11.12 -4.02
N ASP A 108 -22.32 -11.08 -5.21
CA ASP A 108 -22.43 -10.03 -6.22
C ASP A 108 -21.92 -8.65 -5.78
N ALA A 109 -21.31 -8.55 -4.59
CA ALA A 109 -20.66 -7.33 -4.16
C ALA A 109 -19.48 -7.02 -5.08
N LYS A 110 -19.24 -5.73 -5.33
CA LYS A 110 -18.14 -5.25 -6.18
C LYS A 110 -17.24 -4.31 -5.40
N LYS A 111 -15.93 -4.43 -5.61
CA LYS A 111 -14.93 -3.48 -5.11
C LYS A 111 -14.06 -3.00 -6.25
N GLU A 112 -13.84 -1.69 -6.28
CA GLU A 112 -13.05 -1.04 -7.31
C GLU A 112 -11.71 -0.54 -6.76
N PHE A 113 -10.68 -0.65 -7.58
CA PHE A 113 -9.33 -0.24 -7.28
C PHE A 113 -8.75 0.54 -8.46
N LEU A 114 -8.04 1.61 -8.16
CA LEU A 114 -7.29 2.39 -9.14
C LEU A 114 -5.93 1.75 -9.37
N VAL A 115 -5.49 1.76 -10.62
CA VAL A 115 -4.20 1.19 -11.03
C VAL A 115 -3.34 2.25 -11.70
N TRP A 116 -2.08 2.35 -11.30
CA TRP A 116 -1.06 3.13 -12.01
C TRP A 116 0.06 2.21 -12.50
N VAL A 117 0.47 2.40 -13.75
CA VAL A 117 1.68 1.76 -14.28
C VAL A 117 2.87 2.61 -13.84
N ASP A 118 3.69 2.06 -12.93
CA ASP A 118 4.87 2.76 -12.45
C ASP A 118 6.03 2.60 -13.44
N ASN A 119 6.15 1.41 -14.04
CA ASN A 119 7.08 1.09 -15.12
C ASN A 119 6.67 -0.24 -15.80
N LYS A 120 7.49 -0.77 -16.71
CA LYS A 120 7.21 -2.01 -17.45
C LYS A 120 7.09 -3.27 -16.58
N GLU A 121 7.52 -3.21 -15.34
CA GLU A 121 7.62 -4.36 -14.43
C GLU A 121 6.80 -4.18 -13.14
N GLN A 122 6.29 -2.98 -12.88
CA GLN A 122 5.61 -2.66 -11.62
C GLN A 122 4.37 -1.81 -11.85
N ILE A 123 3.33 -2.15 -11.10
CA ILE A 123 2.10 -1.39 -11.01
C ILE A 123 1.79 -1.07 -9.55
N THR A 124 1.11 0.03 -9.31
CA THR A 124 0.56 0.36 -8.01
C THR A 124 -0.96 0.25 -8.06
N ILE A 125 -1.55 -0.45 -7.09
CA ILE A 125 -3.00 -0.66 -6.95
C ILE A 125 -3.45 -0.02 -5.64
N ALA A 126 -4.51 0.77 -5.62
CA ALA A 126 -5.09 1.29 -4.39
C ALA A 126 -6.62 1.36 -4.46
N LYS A 127 -7.26 1.36 -3.29
CA LYS A 127 -8.71 1.54 -3.23
C LYS A 127 -9.10 2.96 -3.66
N ASP A 128 -10.19 3.05 -4.41
CA ASP A 128 -10.83 4.34 -4.70
C ASP A 128 -11.71 4.80 -3.53
N GLU A 129 -11.10 5.35 -2.49
CA GLU A 129 -11.83 5.89 -1.33
C GLU A 129 -11.84 7.41 -1.34
N LYS A 130 -12.89 8.08 -0.82
CA LYS A 130 -12.99 9.55 -0.68
C LYS A 130 -12.11 10.11 0.45
N LYS A 131 -10.88 9.63 0.57
CA LYS A 131 -9.87 10.08 1.54
C LYS A 131 -8.68 10.67 0.81
N ASP A 132 -8.04 11.67 1.43
CA ASP A 132 -6.85 12.32 0.87
C ASP A 132 -5.63 11.39 0.82
N LYS A 133 -5.58 10.40 1.71
CA LYS A 133 -4.56 9.36 1.73
C LYS A 133 -5.23 7.99 1.75
N VAL A 134 -4.82 7.14 0.84
CA VAL A 134 -5.24 5.75 0.76
C VAL A 134 -4.03 4.84 0.82
N GLU A 135 -4.26 3.63 1.27
CA GLU A 135 -3.26 2.58 1.24
C GLU A 135 -3.37 1.82 -0.08
N GLY A 136 -2.24 1.69 -0.74
CA GLY A 136 -2.04 0.94 -1.96
C GLY A 136 -0.98 -0.13 -1.77
N VAL A 137 -0.78 -0.92 -2.81
CA VAL A 137 0.30 -1.89 -2.91
C VAL A 137 0.98 -1.77 -4.26
N THR A 138 2.31 -1.81 -4.25
CA THR A 138 3.10 -1.95 -5.47
C THR A 138 3.35 -3.43 -5.73
N VAL A 139 2.99 -3.89 -6.93
CA VAL A 139 3.07 -5.28 -7.34
C VAL A 139 4.09 -5.40 -8.47
N ASN A 140 5.00 -6.37 -8.34
CA ASN A 140 5.90 -6.74 -9.42
C ASN A 140 5.20 -7.74 -10.35
N ILE A 141 5.06 -7.37 -11.62
CA ILE A 141 4.37 -8.15 -12.65
C ILE A 141 5.35 -8.91 -13.57
N LYS A 142 6.66 -8.74 -13.39
CA LYS A 142 7.70 -9.37 -14.21
C LYS A 142 7.75 -10.89 -14.03
N ASP A 143 7.68 -11.32 -12.78
CA ASP A 143 8.02 -12.70 -12.39
C ASP A 143 6.83 -13.67 -12.50
N ALA A 144 5.64 -13.17 -12.85
CA ALA A 144 4.42 -13.97 -12.96
C ALA A 144 3.86 -13.91 -14.38
N LYS A 145 4.08 -14.96 -15.18
CA LYS A 145 3.60 -15.08 -16.56
C LYS A 145 2.10 -14.79 -16.69
N MET A 146 1.28 -15.37 -15.82
CA MET A 146 -0.18 -15.14 -15.80
C MET A 146 -0.55 -13.68 -15.56
N MET A 147 0.21 -12.98 -14.70
CA MET A 147 -0.03 -11.56 -14.43
C MET A 147 0.41 -10.70 -15.59
N LYS A 148 1.54 -11.01 -16.21
CA LYS A 148 2.00 -10.31 -17.41
C LYS A 148 0.94 -10.35 -18.52
N ASP A 149 0.30 -11.49 -18.73
CA ASP A 149 -0.77 -11.63 -19.72
C ASP A 149 -2.04 -10.87 -19.30
N PHE A 150 -2.42 -10.92 -18.02
CA PHE A 150 -3.58 -10.19 -17.49
C PHE A 150 -3.44 -8.68 -17.60
N PHE A 151 -2.26 -8.16 -17.23
CA PHE A 151 -1.93 -6.74 -17.24
C PHE A 151 -1.37 -6.27 -18.58
N LYS A 152 -1.24 -7.14 -19.59
CA LYS A 152 -0.69 -6.78 -20.91
C LYS A 152 -1.40 -5.59 -21.54
N THR A 153 -2.69 -5.43 -21.29
CA THR A 153 -3.46 -4.28 -21.77
C THR A 153 -2.95 -2.96 -21.21
N LEU A 154 -2.35 -2.95 -20.00
CA LEU A 154 -1.87 -1.76 -19.31
C LEU A 154 -0.48 -1.27 -19.77
N ILE A 155 0.36 -2.14 -20.34
CA ILE A 155 1.82 -1.93 -20.53
C ILE A 155 2.21 -1.77 -22.00
#